data_AF-A0AAW4YBY1-F1
#
_entry.id   AF-A0AAW4YBY1-F1
#
_cell.length_a   1.000
_cell.length_b   1.000
_cell.length_c   1.000
_cell.angle_alpha   90.00
_cell.angle_beta   90.00
_cell.angle_gamma   90.00
#
_symmetry.space_group_name_H-M   'P 1'
#
loop_
_entity.id
_entity.type
_entity.pdbx_description
1 polymer ?
#
loop_
_entity_poly.entity_id
_entity_poly.type
_entity_poly.pdbx_seq_one_letter_code
_entity_poly.pdbx_strand_id
1 'polypeptide(L)'
;IGGAYQLFTIEFLMNSKNYSIKTDYEYYIVVNDFESSNHLSVNKSTGNQYFATINEIYKAIYKSPIYKNQEKRHQLAGKYTTRLLRHGQKKNFANSKMKYEDKIEWLNNFSKTINKVPRNSDKYVTQIFNLKLEAIRQNDLLAVMIADKLL
;
A
#
# COMPACT_ATOMS: atom_id res chain seq x y z
N ILE A 1 -12.89 -2.41 -7.44
CA ILE A 1 -12.48 -1.49 -6.34
C ILE A 1 -11.16 -1.99 -5.77
N GLY A 2 -10.03 -1.47 -6.25
CA GLY A 2 -8.71 -1.85 -5.73
C GLY A 2 -8.50 -1.26 -4.34
N GLY A 3 -8.47 -2.10 -3.29
CA GLY A 3 -8.09 -1.70 -1.93
C GLY A 3 -9.19 -1.73 -0.87
N ALA A 4 -10.49 -1.75 -1.22
CA ALA A 4 -11.58 -1.68 -0.24
C ALA A 4 -11.59 -2.87 0.75
N TYR A 5 -11.37 -4.09 0.27
CA TYR A 5 -11.25 -5.26 1.15
C TYR A 5 -10.09 -5.12 2.15
N GLN A 6 -8.97 -4.49 1.73
CA GLN A 6 -7.85 -4.26 2.63
C GLN A 6 -8.22 -3.24 3.70
N LEU A 7 -8.94 -2.18 3.35
CA LEU A 7 -9.42 -1.21 4.33
C LEU A 7 -10.34 -1.88 5.36
N PHE A 8 -11.32 -2.66 4.89
CA PHE A 8 -12.22 -3.39 5.77
C PHE A 8 -11.46 -4.31 6.75
N THR A 9 -10.54 -5.15 6.24
CA THR A 9 -9.75 -6.02 7.11
C THR A 9 -8.86 -5.23 8.06
N ILE A 10 -8.23 -4.13 7.61
CA ILE A 10 -7.39 -3.30 8.49
C ILE A 10 -8.23 -2.64 9.59
N GLU A 11 -9.40 -2.09 9.28
CA GLU A 11 -10.29 -1.53 10.29
C GLU A 11 -10.70 -2.58 11.32
N PHE A 12 -11.02 -3.80 10.88
CA PHE A 12 -11.29 -4.92 11.79
C PHE A 12 -10.08 -5.23 12.68
N LEU A 13 -8.89 -5.38 12.10
CA LEU A 13 -7.65 -5.63 12.84
C LEU A 13 -7.30 -4.48 13.82
N MET A 14 -7.62 -3.24 13.47
CA MET A 14 -7.34 -2.11 14.35
C MET A 14 -8.34 -1.99 15.51
N ASN A 15 -9.44 -2.75 15.47
CA ASN A 15 -10.51 -2.77 16.47
C ASN A 15 -10.66 -4.10 17.23
N SER A 16 -9.82 -5.11 16.95
CA SER A 16 -9.85 -6.41 17.62
C SER A 16 -8.46 -6.81 18.17
N LYS A 17 -8.40 -7.87 19.00
CA LYS A 17 -7.15 -8.31 19.67
C LYS A 17 -6.75 -9.74 19.35
N ASN A 18 -7.72 -10.61 19.16
CA ASN A 18 -7.51 -12.05 19.08
C ASN A 18 -7.68 -12.51 17.64
N TYR A 19 -6.59 -12.98 17.04
CA TYR A 19 -6.55 -13.52 15.69
C TYR A 19 -6.07 -14.96 15.75
N SER A 20 -6.73 -15.84 15.00
CA SER A 20 -6.35 -17.25 14.89
C SER A 20 -6.10 -17.58 13.43
N ILE A 21 -5.06 -18.38 13.19
CA ILE A 21 -4.73 -18.90 11.87
C ILE A 21 -4.91 -20.42 11.94
N LYS A 22 -5.77 -20.97 11.09
CA LYS A 22 -6.08 -22.40 11.03
C LYS A 22 -5.64 -22.95 9.67
N THR A 23 -4.78 -23.96 9.68
CA THR A 23 -4.08 -24.45 8.48
C THR A 23 -4.07 -25.96 8.35
N ASP A 24 -4.99 -26.66 9.02
CA ASP A 24 -5.09 -28.13 8.94
C ASP A 24 -5.45 -28.60 7.52
N TYR A 25 -6.20 -27.78 6.78
CA TYR A 25 -6.62 -28.03 5.41
C TYR A 25 -6.61 -26.73 4.60
N GLU A 26 -6.75 -26.87 3.29
CA GLU A 26 -7.03 -25.76 2.39
C GLU A 26 -8.52 -25.36 2.48
N TYR A 27 -8.90 -24.68 3.56
CA TYR A 27 -10.30 -24.35 3.87
C TYR A 27 -10.98 -23.41 2.86
N TYR A 28 -10.21 -22.59 2.16
CA TYR A 28 -10.72 -21.63 1.19
C TYR A 28 -9.90 -21.72 -0.10
N ILE A 29 -10.50 -22.30 -1.15
CA ILE A 29 -9.86 -22.46 -2.45
C ILE A 29 -10.20 -21.26 -3.33
N VAL A 30 -9.17 -20.54 -3.79
CA VAL A 30 -9.33 -19.49 -4.79
C VAL A 30 -9.34 -20.13 -6.18
N VAL A 31 -10.47 -20.01 -6.88
CA VAL A 31 -10.61 -20.48 -8.26
C VAL A 31 -10.46 -19.29 -9.21
N ASN A 32 -9.53 -19.40 -10.16
CA ASN A 32 -9.34 -18.37 -11.19
C ASN A 32 -10.18 -18.72 -12.41
N ASP A 33 -11.01 -17.79 -12.85
CA ASP A 33 -11.63 -17.82 -14.18
C ASP A 33 -10.73 -17.08 -15.17
N PHE A 34 -10.27 -17.79 -16.20
CA PHE A 34 -9.41 -17.25 -17.25
C PHE A 34 -10.16 -16.88 -18.52
N GLU A 35 -11.45 -17.24 -18.63
CA GLU A 35 -12.28 -16.99 -19.79
C GLU A 35 -13.02 -15.66 -19.66
N SER A 36 -13.49 -15.32 -18.45
CA SER A 36 -14.09 -14.02 -18.18
C SER A 36 -13.08 -13.05 -17.55
N SER A 37 -12.67 -12.02 -18.28
CA SER A 37 -11.87 -10.91 -17.75
C SER A 37 -12.64 -10.00 -16.77
N ASN A 38 -13.73 -10.49 -16.18
CA ASN A 38 -14.68 -9.75 -15.36
C ASN A 38 -14.34 -9.74 -13.86
N HIS A 39 -13.21 -10.35 -13.46
CA HIS A 39 -12.84 -10.38 -12.05
C HIS A 39 -12.64 -8.96 -11.51
N LEU A 40 -13.29 -8.65 -10.38
CA LEU A 40 -13.35 -7.28 -9.81
C LEU A 40 -11.98 -6.68 -9.45
N SER A 41 -10.94 -7.51 -9.31
CA SER A 41 -9.56 -7.08 -9.08
C SER A 41 -8.85 -6.59 -10.36
N VAL A 42 -9.38 -6.90 -11.55
CA VAL A 42 -8.81 -6.51 -12.84
C VAL A 42 -9.18 -5.06 -13.20
N ASN A 43 -10.32 -4.58 -12.70
CA ASN A 43 -10.75 -3.19 -12.83
C ASN A 43 -9.89 -2.27 -11.95
N LYS A 44 -8.80 -1.78 -12.55
CA LYS A 44 -7.84 -0.85 -11.94
C LYS A 44 -8.52 0.50 -11.70
N SER A 45 -8.63 0.87 -10.43
CA SER A 45 -9.06 2.22 -10.01
C SER A 45 -8.09 3.30 -10.50
N THR A 46 -8.62 4.52 -10.64
CA THR A 46 -7.79 5.72 -10.80
C THR A 46 -6.87 5.90 -9.60
N GLY A 47 -5.75 6.60 -9.79
CA GLY A 47 -4.81 6.89 -8.69
C GLY A 47 -5.52 7.54 -7.50
N ASN A 48 -6.40 8.50 -7.78
CA ASN A 48 -7.19 9.22 -6.78
C ASN A 48 -7.97 8.28 -5.84
N GLN A 49 -8.77 7.35 -6.38
CA GLN A 49 -9.57 6.43 -5.58
C GLN A 49 -8.70 5.44 -4.81
N TYR A 50 -7.68 4.87 -5.47
CA TYR A 50 -6.78 3.92 -4.83
C TYR A 50 -6.06 4.55 -3.63
N PHE A 51 -5.45 5.71 -3.82
CA PHE A 51 -4.69 6.37 -2.77
C PHE A 51 -5.58 6.99 -1.69
N ALA A 52 -6.83 7.34 -1.98
CA ALA A 52 -7.81 7.67 -0.95
C ALA A 52 -8.06 6.48 -0.01
N THR A 53 -8.21 5.25 -0.53
CA THR A 53 -8.34 4.05 0.30
C THR A 53 -7.07 3.76 1.12
N ILE A 54 -5.88 3.92 0.51
CA ILE A 54 -4.60 3.79 1.23
C ILE A 54 -4.50 4.81 2.38
N ASN A 55 -4.95 6.04 2.16
CA ASN A 55 -4.98 7.08 3.19
C ASN A 55 -5.87 6.69 4.38
N GLU A 56 -7.04 6.09 4.13
CA GLU A 56 -7.90 5.61 5.22
C GLU A 56 -7.28 4.43 5.99
N ILE A 57 -6.52 3.55 5.31
CA ILE A 57 -5.76 2.49 5.98
C ILE A 57 -4.76 3.07 7.00
N TYR A 58 -3.98 4.08 6.61
CA TYR A 58 -3.07 4.73 7.54
C TYR A 58 -3.83 5.44 8.67
N LYS A 59 -4.95 6.11 8.39
CA LYS A 59 -5.79 6.71 9.44
C LYS A 59 -6.31 5.67 10.43
N ALA A 60 -6.77 4.50 9.96
CA ALA A 60 -7.24 3.42 10.82
C ALA A 60 -6.13 2.92 11.74
N ILE A 61 -4.90 2.76 11.23
CA ILE A 61 -3.72 2.41 12.03
C ILE A 61 -3.46 3.44 13.12
N TYR A 62 -3.39 4.73 12.75
CA TYR A 62 -3.06 5.80 13.70
C TYR A 62 -4.20 6.16 14.66
N LYS A 63 -5.44 5.77 14.36
CA LYS A 63 -6.61 5.96 15.23
C LYS A 63 -7.02 4.69 15.98
N SER A 64 -6.26 3.60 15.85
CA SER A 64 -6.62 2.32 16.46
C SER A 64 -6.89 2.46 17.97
N PRO A 65 -8.06 2.01 18.47
CA PRO A 65 -8.35 1.94 19.90
C PRO A 65 -7.65 0.75 20.58
N ILE A 66 -7.16 -0.22 19.81
CA ILE A 66 -6.43 -1.38 20.32
C ILE A 66 -4.93 -1.08 20.44
N TYR A 67 -4.31 -0.63 19.36
CA TYR A 67 -2.89 -0.29 19.30
C TYR A 67 -2.68 1.19 19.61
N LYS A 68 -2.84 1.57 20.89
CA LYS A 68 -2.78 2.97 21.33
C LYS A 68 -1.35 3.55 21.39
N ASN A 69 -0.35 2.71 21.64
CA ASN A 69 1.04 3.13 21.72
C ASN A 69 1.53 3.70 20.37
N GLN A 70 2.09 4.91 20.39
CA GLN A 70 2.46 5.63 19.17
C GLN A 70 3.58 4.93 18.38
N GLU A 71 4.57 4.36 19.08
CA GLU A 71 5.66 3.63 18.43
C GLU A 71 5.14 2.35 17.75
N LYS A 72 4.17 1.67 18.36
CA LYS A 72 3.50 0.54 17.73
C LYS A 72 2.75 0.95 16.46
N ARG A 73 2.11 2.11 16.44
CA ARG A 73 1.46 2.67 15.23
C ARG A 73 2.49 2.98 14.14
N HIS A 74 3.64 3.55 14.49
CA HIS A 74 4.76 3.75 13.56
C HIS A 74 5.25 2.43 12.96
N GLN A 75 5.41 1.40 13.80
CA GLN A 75 5.79 0.06 13.35
C GLN A 75 4.78 -0.52 12.36
N LEU A 76 3.48 -0.48 12.69
CA LEU A 76 2.41 -0.99 11.83
C LEU A 76 2.34 -0.24 10.49
N ALA A 77 2.42 1.08 10.53
CA ALA A 77 2.44 1.91 9.33
C ALA A 77 3.64 1.59 8.43
N GLY A 78 4.85 1.45 8.98
CA GLY A 78 6.04 1.10 8.19
C GLY A 78 5.97 -0.31 7.59
N LYS A 79 5.38 -1.28 8.31
CA LYS A 79 5.11 -2.62 7.74
C LYS A 79 4.08 -2.56 6.61
N TYR A 80 3.02 -1.78 6.75
CA TYR A 80 2.07 -1.57 5.66
C TYR A 80 2.72 -0.88 4.45
N THR A 81 3.56 0.13 4.66
CA THR A 81 4.33 0.80 3.59
C THR A 81 5.22 -0.20 2.85
N THR A 82 5.90 -1.11 3.56
CA THR A 82 6.68 -2.19 2.94
C THR A 82 5.80 -3.07 2.04
N ARG A 83 4.63 -3.49 2.54
CA ARG A 83 3.69 -4.30 1.77
C ARG A 83 3.15 -3.54 0.55
N LEU A 84 2.88 -2.24 0.70
CA LEU A 84 2.45 -1.36 -0.39
C LEU A 84 3.52 -1.25 -1.50
N LEU A 85 4.80 -1.11 -1.14
CA LEU A 85 5.88 -1.07 -2.13
C LEU A 85 6.14 -2.43 -2.80
N ARG A 86 5.92 -3.55 -2.08
CA ARG A 86 6.09 -4.91 -2.62
C ARG A 86 4.93 -5.40 -3.49
N HIS A 87 3.69 -5.06 -3.12
CA HIS A 87 2.47 -5.67 -3.69
C HIS A 87 1.37 -4.66 -4.02
N GLY A 88 1.65 -3.36 -3.91
CA GLY A 88 0.71 -2.32 -4.27
C GLY A 88 0.36 -2.32 -5.76
N GLN A 89 -0.78 -1.70 -6.08
CA GLN A 89 -1.23 -1.55 -7.45
C GLN A 89 -0.19 -0.73 -8.23
N LYS A 90 0.16 -1.19 -9.44
CA LYS A 90 1.14 -0.53 -10.32
C LYS A 90 2.46 -0.18 -9.61
N LYS A 91 2.99 -1.06 -8.73
CA LYS A 91 4.23 -0.82 -7.96
C LYS A 91 5.46 -0.38 -8.78
N ASN A 92 5.53 -0.76 -10.05
CA ASN A 92 6.62 -0.43 -10.99
C ASN A 92 6.14 0.58 -12.06
N PHE A 93 5.20 1.47 -11.72
CA PHE A 93 4.61 2.43 -12.67
C PHE A 93 5.66 3.34 -13.32
N ALA A 94 6.72 3.70 -12.59
CA ALA A 94 7.73 4.67 -13.02
C ALA A 94 8.45 4.21 -14.30
N ASN A 95 8.86 2.95 -14.38
CA ASN A 95 9.50 2.34 -15.56
C ASN A 95 8.51 1.63 -16.51
N SER A 96 7.20 1.76 -16.29
CA SER A 96 6.18 1.15 -17.15
C SER A 96 5.95 1.94 -18.46
N LYS A 97 5.18 1.35 -19.39
CA LYS A 97 4.71 1.99 -20.63
C LYS A 97 3.55 2.99 -20.43
N MET A 98 3.22 3.34 -19.19
CA MET A 98 2.21 4.36 -18.88
C MET A 98 2.62 5.73 -19.48
N LYS A 99 1.65 6.56 -19.88
CA LYS A 99 1.91 7.92 -20.34
C LYS A 99 2.60 8.74 -19.24
N TYR A 100 3.42 9.70 -19.64
CA TYR A 100 4.16 10.53 -18.68
C TYR A 100 3.23 11.27 -17.71
N GLU A 101 2.18 11.91 -18.22
CA GLU A 101 1.17 12.63 -17.42
C GLU A 101 0.51 11.73 -16.38
N ASP A 102 0.10 10.52 -16.76
CA ASP A 102 -0.47 9.53 -15.85
C ASP A 102 0.52 9.09 -14.76
N LYS A 103 1.83 8.99 -15.08
CA LYS A 103 2.87 8.68 -14.09
C LYS A 103 3.01 9.81 -13.06
N ILE A 104 2.98 11.05 -13.53
CA ILE A 104 3.02 12.24 -12.67
C ILE A 104 1.78 12.30 -11.78
N GLU A 105 0.58 12.10 -12.32
CA GLU A 105 -0.65 12.07 -11.52
C GLU A 105 -0.61 10.93 -10.47
N TRP A 106 -0.16 9.74 -10.86
CA TRP A 106 -0.02 8.61 -9.96
C TRP A 106 0.97 8.90 -8.83
N LEU A 107 2.15 9.45 -9.17
CA LEU A 107 3.18 9.81 -8.19
C LEU A 107 2.69 10.93 -7.25
N ASN A 108 2.03 11.96 -7.78
CA ASN A 108 1.46 13.05 -6.98
C ASN A 108 0.49 12.53 -5.91
N ASN A 109 -0.41 11.62 -6.29
CA ASN A 109 -1.35 11.00 -5.36
C ASN A 109 -0.65 10.11 -4.32
N PHE A 110 0.38 9.37 -4.74
CA PHE A 110 1.17 8.54 -3.84
C PHE A 110 1.93 9.41 -2.83
N SER A 111 2.65 10.42 -3.31
CA SER A 111 3.44 11.36 -2.52
C SER A 111 2.56 12.09 -1.50
N LYS A 112 1.42 12.66 -1.94
CA LYS A 112 0.45 13.34 -1.07
C LYS A 112 -0.08 12.43 0.04
N THR A 113 -0.22 11.13 -0.23
CA THR A 113 -0.71 10.16 0.75
C THR A 113 0.38 9.79 1.76
N ILE A 114 1.59 9.46 1.28
CA ILE A 114 2.71 9.06 2.14
C ILE A 114 3.23 10.23 2.98
N ASN A 115 3.16 11.46 2.50
CA ASN A 115 3.55 12.64 3.27
C ASN A 115 2.61 12.99 4.43
N LYS A 116 1.42 12.37 4.50
CA LYS A 116 0.57 12.41 5.72
C LYS A 116 0.99 11.39 6.77
N VAL A 117 1.83 10.41 6.41
CA VAL A 117 2.33 9.36 7.30
C VAL A 117 3.63 9.86 7.95
N PRO A 118 3.70 9.93 9.30
CA PRO A 118 4.90 10.36 10.02
C PRO A 118 6.18 9.65 9.56
N ARG A 119 7.25 10.42 9.33
CA ARG A 119 8.58 9.91 8.95
C ARG A 119 9.18 8.95 9.98
N ASN A 120 8.75 9.02 11.25
CA ASN A 120 9.13 8.05 12.29
C ASN A 120 8.77 6.59 11.93
N SER A 121 7.79 6.38 11.02
CA SER A 121 7.44 5.05 10.53
C SER A 121 8.45 4.49 9.52
N ASP A 122 9.27 5.34 8.89
CA ASP A 122 10.15 4.96 7.77
C ASP A 122 11.24 3.99 8.22
N LYS A 123 11.72 4.09 9.47
CA LYS A 123 12.70 3.13 10.05
C LYS A 123 12.18 1.69 10.12
N TYR A 124 10.87 1.49 10.06
CA TYR A 124 10.23 0.17 10.07
C TYR A 124 9.98 -0.41 8.67
N VAL A 125 10.24 0.38 7.62
CA VAL A 125 10.21 -0.07 6.23
C VAL A 125 11.45 -0.92 5.95
N THR A 126 11.32 -1.98 5.15
CA THR A 126 12.50 -2.79 4.77
C THR A 126 13.51 -1.91 4.04
N GLN A 127 14.76 -1.91 4.51
CA GLN A 127 15.80 -0.95 4.09
C GLN A 127 16.09 -0.92 2.60
N ILE A 128 15.89 -2.02 1.86
CA ILE A 128 16.04 -2.03 0.39
C ILE A 128 15.17 -0.96 -0.29
N PHE A 129 14.05 -0.56 0.32
CA PHE A 129 13.14 0.43 -0.23
C PHE A 129 13.43 1.87 0.22
N ASN A 130 14.50 2.13 0.98
CA ASN A 130 14.79 3.46 1.53
C ASN A 130 14.81 4.56 0.45
N LEU A 131 15.54 4.33 -0.64
CA LEU A 131 15.68 5.26 -1.76
C LEU A 131 14.35 5.47 -2.48
N LYS A 132 13.62 4.38 -2.75
CA LYS A 132 12.31 4.44 -3.41
C LYS A 132 11.28 5.19 -2.56
N LEU A 133 11.28 4.96 -1.25
CA LEU A 133 10.37 5.64 -0.32
C LEU A 133 10.67 7.15 -0.27
N GLU A 134 11.94 7.53 -0.13
CA GLU A 134 12.30 8.95 -0.09
C GLU A 134 12.00 9.63 -1.42
N ALA A 135 12.29 8.99 -2.56
CA ALA A 135 11.94 9.51 -3.88
C ALA A 135 10.42 9.76 -4.04
N ILE A 136 9.57 8.86 -3.51
CA ILE A 136 8.12 9.07 -3.48
C ILE A 136 7.75 10.26 -2.58
N ARG A 137 8.36 10.38 -1.39
CA ARG A 137 8.13 11.53 -0.49
C ARG A 137 8.52 12.85 -1.13
N GLN A 138 9.62 12.89 -1.88
CA GLN A 138 10.09 14.07 -2.62
C GLN A 138 9.30 14.32 -3.92
N ASN A 139 8.38 13.42 -4.28
CA ASN A 139 7.59 13.53 -5.51
C ASN A 139 8.46 13.59 -6.78
N ASP A 140 9.60 12.90 -6.76
CA ASP A 140 10.59 12.91 -7.85
C ASP A 140 10.49 11.63 -8.70
N LEU A 141 9.93 11.76 -9.90
CA LEU A 141 9.74 10.62 -10.80
C LEU A 141 11.08 10.02 -11.27
N LEU A 142 12.09 10.84 -11.52
CA LEU A 142 13.40 10.34 -11.99
C LEU A 142 14.09 9.54 -10.90
N ALA A 143 14.05 10.02 -9.65
CA ALA A 143 14.57 9.28 -8.51
C ALA A 143 13.81 7.96 -8.29
N VAL A 144 12.49 7.93 -8.48
CA VAL A 144 11.71 6.67 -8.41
C VAL A 144 12.10 5.71 -9.54
N MET A 145 12.30 6.21 -10.76
CA MET A 145 12.76 5.38 -11.89
C MET A 145 14.14 4.76 -11.63
N ILE A 146 15.07 5.52 -11.06
CA ILE A 146 16.40 5.04 -10.67
C ILE A 146 16.29 4.01 -9.55
N ALA A 147 15.51 4.31 -8.50
CA ALA A 147 15.30 3.40 -7.38
C ALA A 147 14.73 2.04 -7.83
N ASP A 148 13.78 2.04 -8.77
CA ASP A 148 13.22 0.82 -9.36
C ASP A 148 14.23 0.00 -10.18
N LYS A 149 15.32 0.59 -10.67
CA LYS A 149 16.39 -0.14 -11.38
C LYS A 149 17.44 -0.74 -10.45
N LEU A 150 17.52 -0.24 -9.22
CA LEU A 150 18.45 -0.71 -8.19
C LEU A 150 17.84 -1.77 -7.26
N LEU A 151 16.53 -2.02 -7.39
CA LEU A 151 15.72 -3.00 -6.65
C LEU A 151 15.55 -4.30 -7.44
#